data_AF-A0A2E5ZZT1-F1
#
_entry.id   AF-A0A2E5ZZT1-F1
#
_cell.length_a   1.000
_cell.length_b   1.000
_cell.length_c   1.000
_cell.angle_alpha   90.00
_cell.angle_beta   90.00
_cell.angle_gamma   90.00
#
_symmetry.space_group_name_H-M   'P 1'
#
loop_
_entity.id
_entity.type
_entity.pdbx_description
1 polymer ?
#
loop_
_entity_poly.entity_id
_entity_poly.type
_entity_poly.pdbx_seq_one_letter_code
_entity_poly.pdbx_strand_id
1 'polypeptide(L)'
;MTSARTIALCCAALLIAACGSDEAASPAAPATPVPDLANVDWSTYLGDEGRSHFSPLTQINRDNVTQLELAWSYDSGEKSGTMYTSPVVRDGRL
;
A
#
# COMPACT_ATOMS: atom_id res chain seq x y z
N MET A 1 -20.55 36.22 -61.10
CA MET A 1 -21.46 35.35 -60.35
C MET A 1 -21.19 35.58 -58.86
N THR A 2 -22.10 36.33 -58.24
CA THR A 2 -22.24 36.76 -56.84
C THR A 2 -22.32 35.55 -55.89
N SER A 3 -21.73 35.53 -54.69
CA SER A 3 -22.15 36.36 -53.56
C SER A 3 -21.09 36.37 -52.44
N ALA A 4 -20.68 37.56 -52.05
CA ALA A 4 -20.11 37.85 -50.74
C ALA A 4 -21.18 38.58 -49.94
N ARG A 5 -21.16 38.38 -48.61
CA ARG A 5 -21.76 39.19 -47.52
C ARG A 5 -22.87 38.48 -46.74
N THR A 6 -22.76 38.66 -45.42
CA THR A 6 -23.79 38.43 -44.38
C THR A 6 -23.88 36.95 -44.00
N ILE A 7 -23.19 36.48 -42.96
CA ILE A 7 -23.58 36.69 -41.56
C ILE A 7 -22.30 36.80 -40.72
N ALA A 8 -21.92 38.04 -40.39
CA ALA A 8 -21.29 38.31 -39.12
C ALA A 8 -22.35 38.15 -38.02
N LEU A 9 -21.90 37.92 -36.79
CA LEU A 9 -22.66 38.05 -35.53
C LEU A 9 -23.44 36.81 -35.05
N CYS A 10 -22.73 35.85 -34.47
CA CYS A 10 -23.24 35.11 -33.30
C CYS A 10 -22.09 34.90 -32.29
N CYS A 11 -22.09 35.78 -31.29
CA CYS A 11 -21.66 35.52 -29.92
C CYS A 11 -20.21 35.01 -29.70
N ALA A 12 -19.36 35.96 -29.33
CA ALA A 12 -18.25 35.73 -28.43
C ALA A 12 -18.64 34.83 -27.26
N ALA A 13 -18.02 33.66 -27.17
CA ALA A 13 -17.88 32.92 -25.92
C ALA A 13 -16.61 32.07 -26.00
N LEU A 14 -15.61 32.45 -25.20
CA LEU A 14 -14.57 31.64 -24.55
C LEU A 14 -14.16 30.35 -25.28
N LEU A 15 -12.90 30.19 -25.70
CA LEU A 15 -11.85 29.70 -24.77
C LEU A 15 -10.46 30.02 -25.35
N ILE A 16 -9.78 31.00 -24.75
CA ILE A 16 -8.32 31.13 -24.82
C ILE A 16 -7.77 30.29 -23.66
N ALA A 17 -6.69 29.56 -23.94
CA ALA A 17 -5.72 28.99 -22.99
C ALA A 17 -6.21 27.88 -22.05
N ALA A 18 -5.73 26.66 -22.30
CA ALA A 18 -4.99 25.94 -21.28
C ALA A 18 -4.05 24.94 -21.97
N CYS A 19 -2.76 25.27 -21.95
CA CYS A 19 -1.70 24.29 -21.99
C CYS A 19 -1.99 23.25 -20.88
N GLY A 20 -2.26 22.01 -21.26
CA GLY A 20 -2.44 20.89 -20.35
C GLY A 20 -1.38 19.84 -20.66
N SER A 21 -0.18 20.08 -20.12
CA SER A 21 0.88 19.13 -19.82
C SER A 21 0.98 17.87 -20.69
N ASP A 22 1.91 17.87 -21.65
CA ASP A 22 2.69 16.66 -21.93
C ASP A 22 3.42 16.30 -20.63
N GLU A 23 2.80 15.46 -19.80
CA GLU A 23 3.45 14.84 -18.66
C GLU A 23 4.46 13.85 -19.23
N ALA A 24 5.68 14.35 -19.47
CA ALA A 24 6.83 13.52 -19.69
C ALA A 24 6.93 12.55 -18.51
N ALA A 25 6.51 11.31 -18.75
CA ALA A 25 6.60 10.23 -17.79
C ALA A 25 8.02 10.23 -17.20
N SER A 26 8.12 10.55 -15.91
CA SER A 26 9.38 10.48 -15.19
C SER A 26 9.95 9.08 -15.40
N PRO A 27 11.23 8.91 -15.78
CA PRO A 27 11.81 7.58 -15.88
C PRO A 27 11.68 6.95 -14.50
N ALA A 28 10.84 5.90 -14.40
CA ALA A 28 10.69 5.14 -13.18
C ALA A 28 12.08 4.73 -12.73
N ALA A 29 12.45 5.15 -11.52
CA ALA A 29 13.67 4.68 -10.87
C ALA A 29 13.68 3.15 -10.95
N PRO A 30 14.86 2.51 -11.10
CA PRO A 30 14.93 1.05 -11.11
C PRO A 30 14.22 0.54 -9.86
N ALA A 31 13.15 -0.23 -10.08
CA ALA A 31 12.45 -0.87 -8.98
C ALA A 31 13.46 -1.79 -8.30
N THR A 32 13.91 -1.38 -7.12
CA THR A 32 14.67 -2.28 -6.24
C THR A 32 13.85 -3.55 -6.10
N PRO A 33 14.43 -4.75 -6.29
CA PRO A 33 13.72 -5.98 -6.02
C PRO A 33 13.12 -5.85 -4.62
N VAL A 34 11.80 -5.89 -4.51
CA VAL A 34 11.14 -6.01 -3.21
C VAL A 34 11.70 -7.31 -2.65
N PRO A 35 12.42 -7.30 -1.52
CA PRO A 35 12.91 -8.54 -0.93
C PRO A 35 11.73 -9.48 -0.79
N ASP A 36 11.96 -10.78 -0.95
CA ASP A 36 10.93 -11.78 -0.73
C ASP A 36 10.53 -11.75 0.76
N LEU A 37 9.58 -10.86 1.09
CA LEU A 37 9.05 -10.64 2.42
C LEU A 37 8.18 -11.81 2.88
N ALA A 38 8.01 -12.85 2.05
CA ALA A 38 7.18 -14.00 2.36
C ALA A 38 7.63 -14.74 3.63
N ASN A 39 8.87 -14.55 4.10
CA ASN A 39 9.38 -15.16 5.34
C ASN A 39 10.27 -14.20 6.14
N VAL A 40 9.71 -13.09 6.65
CA VAL A 40 10.40 -12.31 7.69
C VAL A 40 10.24 -13.04 9.03
N ASP A 41 11.35 -13.57 9.55
CA ASP A 41 11.39 -14.21 10.87
C ASP A 41 11.08 -13.22 12.01
N TRP A 42 10.47 -13.73 13.07
CA TRP A 42 10.32 -13.06 14.37
C TRP A 42 11.15 -13.82 15.40
N SER A 43 12.47 -13.84 15.21
CA SER A 43 13.36 -14.76 15.92
C SER A 43 13.71 -14.34 17.35
N THR A 44 13.43 -13.09 17.72
CA THR A 44 13.81 -12.51 19.01
C THR A 44 12.56 -12.13 19.79
N TYR A 45 12.57 -12.43 21.10
CA TYR A 45 11.50 -12.02 22.00
C TYR A 45 11.32 -10.49 21.92
N LEU A 46 10.10 -10.03 21.60
CA LEU A 46 9.73 -8.62 21.42
C LEU A 46 10.31 -7.93 20.15
N GLY A 47 10.70 -8.70 19.14
CA GLY A 47 11.00 -8.20 17.79
C GLY A 47 12.49 -8.07 17.49
N ASP A 48 13.23 -7.31 18.29
CA ASP A 48 14.68 -7.12 18.15
C ASP A 48 15.38 -6.97 19.51
N GLU A 49 16.70 -6.84 19.52
CA GLU A 49 17.49 -6.65 20.76
C GLU A 49 17.06 -5.41 21.56
N GLY A 50 16.55 -4.37 20.87
CA GLY A 50 16.00 -3.16 21.45
C GLY A 50 14.55 -3.28 21.92
N ARG A 51 13.89 -4.42 21.66
CA ARG A 51 12.48 -4.68 21.97
C ARG A 51 11.56 -3.63 21.32
N SER A 52 11.78 -3.35 20.04
CA SER A 52 10.99 -2.34 19.32
C SER A 52 9.53 -2.73 19.07
N HIS A 53 9.22 -4.04 19.07
CA HIS A 53 7.95 -4.59 18.59
C HIS A 53 7.61 -4.18 17.15
N PHE A 54 8.61 -3.85 16.33
CA PHE A 54 8.41 -3.38 14.96
C PHE A 54 8.54 -4.51 13.94
N SER A 55 7.64 -4.53 12.95
CA SER A 55 7.75 -5.39 11.76
C SER A 55 7.81 -4.52 10.49
N PRO A 56 8.71 -4.82 9.54
CA PRO A 56 8.75 -4.12 8.26
C PRO A 56 7.71 -4.62 7.25
N LEU A 57 6.91 -5.65 7.59
CA LEU A 57 5.88 -6.21 6.71
C LEU A 57 4.74 -5.22 6.46
N THR A 58 4.32 -5.09 5.20
CA THR A 58 3.30 -4.11 4.76
C THR A 58 2.09 -4.73 4.07
N GLN A 59 2.04 -6.07 3.98
CA GLN A 59 0.94 -6.78 3.33
C GLN A 59 -0.42 -6.43 3.96
N ILE A 60 -0.46 -6.36 5.30
CA ILE A 60 -1.60 -5.86 6.06
C ILE A 60 -1.35 -4.37 6.35
N ASN A 61 -2.31 -3.52 6.02
CA ASN A 61 -2.22 -2.07 6.15
C ASN A 61 -3.61 -1.44 6.41
N ARG A 62 -3.65 -0.10 6.49
CA ARG A 62 -4.87 0.64 6.88
C ARG A 62 -6.04 0.45 5.92
N ASP A 63 -5.76 0.14 4.66
CA ASP A 63 -6.79 0.05 3.63
C ASP A 63 -7.43 -1.35 3.59
N ASN A 64 -6.72 -2.39 4.08
CA ASN A 64 -7.17 -3.79 4.00
C ASN A 64 -7.32 -4.51 5.34
N VAL A 65 -6.95 -3.91 6.47
CA VAL A 65 -7.04 -4.56 7.80
C VAL A 65 -8.45 -5.06 8.14
N THR A 66 -9.48 -4.43 7.57
CA THR A 66 -10.89 -4.82 7.75
C THR A 66 -11.25 -6.15 7.09
N GLN A 67 -10.37 -6.71 6.26
CA GLN A 67 -10.56 -7.97 5.55
C GLN A 67 -9.92 -9.17 6.29
N LEU A 68 -9.34 -8.96 7.48
CA LEU A 68 -8.71 -10.03 8.24
C LEU A 68 -9.73 -11.06 8.75
N GLU A 69 -9.41 -12.33 8.55
CA GLU A 69 -10.18 -13.47 9.02
C GLU A 69 -9.31 -14.40 9.87
N LEU A 70 -9.94 -15.23 10.70
CA LEU A 70 -9.24 -16.24 11.48
C LEU A 70 -8.65 -17.31 10.54
N ALA A 71 -7.33 -17.41 10.49
CA ALA A 71 -6.65 -18.42 9.68
C ALA A 71 -6.66 -19.80 10.36
N TRP A 72 -6.38 -19.86 11.67
CA TRP A 72 -6.38 -21.07 12.48
C TRP A 72 -6.35 -20.72 13.98
N SER A 73 -6.63 -21.71 14.84
CA SER A 73 -6.57 -21.57 16.30
C SER A 73 -5.90 -22.80 16.92
N TYR A 74 -5.18 -22.61 18.03
CA TYR A 74 -4.55 -23.66 18.82
C TYR A 74 -4.90 -23.48 20.31
N ASP A 75 -5.40 -24.55 20.93
CA ASP A 75 -5.67 -24.61 22.37
C ASP A 75 -4.44 -25.19 23.09
N SER A 76 -3.81 -24.37 23.92
CA SER A 76 -2.64 -24.79 24.71
C SER A 76 -2.99 -25.67 25.91
N GLY A 77 -4.28 -25.78 26.27
CA GLY A 77 -4.76 -26.46 27.47
C GLY A 77 -4.51 -25.70 28.77
N GLU A 78 -3.99 -24.47 28.70
CA GLU A 78 -3.79 -23.58 29.84
C GLU A 78 -5.16 -23.12 30.39
N LYS A 79 -5.38 -23.25 31.70
CA LYS A 79 -6.70 -23.11 32.33
C LYS A 79 -6.90 -21.81 33.09
N SER A 80 -5.84 -21.06 33.35
CA SER A 80 -5.83 -19.94 34.29
C SER A 80 -5.76 -18.55 33.63
N GLY A 81 -5.64 -18.49 32.30
CA GLY A 81 -5.60 -17.24 31.54
C GLY A 81 -4.31 -16.45 31.74
N THR A 82 -3.29 -17.04 32.38
CA THR A 82 -2.03 -16.36 32.74
C THR A 82 -0.95 -16.50 31.68
N MET A 83 -1.34 -16.74 30.43
CA MET A 83 -0.37 -16.97 29.36
C MET A 83 0.26 -15.65 28.90
N TYR A 84 1.30 -15.22 29.60
CA TYR A 84 2.14 -14.09 29.20
C TYR A 84 3.16 -14.58 28.17
N THR A 85 2.88 -14.37 26.89
CA THR A 85 3.76 -14.82 25.80
C THR A 85 3.84 -13.82 24.66
N SER A 86 5.00 -13.81 24.00
CA SER A 86 5.20 -13.22 22.68
C SER A 86 5.81 -14.32 21.83
N PRO A 87 5.07 -14.89 20.86
CA PRO A 87 5.56 -16.00 20.05
C PRO A 87 6.82 -15.63 19.27
N VAL A 88 7.69 -16.61 19.05
CA VAL A 88 8.87 -16.47 18.18
C VAL A 88 8.67 -17.32 16.94
N VAL A 89 9.03 -16.79 15.78
CA VAL A 89 8.95 -17.53 14.52
C VAL A 89 10.32 -17.55 13.88
N ARG A 90 10.80 -18.74 13.51
CA ARG A 90 12.06 -18.92 12.79
C ARG A 90 11.98 -20.09 11.83
N ASP A 91 12.46 -19.90 10.61
CA ASP A 91 12.49 -20.95 9.57
C ASP A 91 11.10 -21.59 9.34
N GLY A 92 10.04 -20.77 9.40
CA GLY A 92 8.65 -21.21 9.22
C GLY A 92 8.04 -22.00 10.38
N ARG A 93 8.65 -21.96 11.57
CA ARG A 93 8.13 -22.61 12.79
C ARG A 93 7.83 -21.58 13.87
N LEU A 94 6.62 -21.68 14.45
CA LEU A 94 6.17 -20.97 15.65
C LEU A 94 6.61 -21.69 16.93
#